data_AF-D7US79-F1
#
_entry.id   AF-D7US79-F1
#
_cell.length_a   1.000
_cell.length_b   1.000
_cell.length_c   1.000
_cell.angle_alpha   90.00
_cell.angle_beta   90.00
_cell.angle_gamma   90.00
#
_symmetry.space_group_name_H-M   'P 1'
#
loop_
_entity.id
_entity.type
_entity.pdbx_description
1 polymer ?
#
loop_
_entity_poly.entity_id
_entity_poly.type
_entity_poly.pdbx_seq_one_letter_code
_entity_poly.pdbx_strand_id
1 'polypeptide(L)'
;MGSYKGVYDREILSKIATNDGHGENLEYFDGWKAYDRDPYHSTKNSNGVIQMGLAENQLCFDLVTEWLLKNPQASICTNEGVNKFMDIAIFQDYHGLPEFRSAVAKFMGKARDEKVIFNPDRIVMSGGATGASETLLFCLANPGDAFLIPSPYCP
;
A
#
# COMPACT_ATOMS: atom_id res chain seq x y z
N MET A 1 -50.95 28.58 15.30
CA MET A 1 -49.58 29.14 15.19
C MET A 1 -48.63 28.00 14.92
N GLY A 2 -48.28 27.81 13.65
CA GLY A 2 -47.38 26.73 13.22
C GLY A 2 -45.93 27.11 13.50
N SER A 3 -45.24 26.29 14.27
CA SER A 3 -43.78 26.34 14.38
C SER A 3 -43.19 25.71 13.12
N TYR A 4 -42.63 26.55 12.24
CA TYR A 4 -41.80 26.12 11.13
C TYR A 4 -40.59 25.35 11.68
N LYS A 5 -40.59 24.01 11.50
CA LYS A 5 -39.36 23.23 11.60
C LYS A 5 -38.51 23.61 10.39
N GLY A 6 -37.40 24.30 10.63
CA GLY A 6 -36.42 24.65 9.61
C GLY A 6 -35.93 23.39 8.90
N VAL A 7 -36.35 23.21 7.66
CA VAL A 7 -35.72 22.36 6.66
C VAL A 7 -34.44 23.07 6.26
N TYR A 8 -33.29 22.41 6.43
CA TYR A 8 -31.99 22.58 5.72
C TYR A 8 -30.85 22.15 6.66
N ASP A 9 -30.86 20.87 7.05
CA ASP A 9 -29.60 20.23 7.41
C ASP A 9 -28.89 19.96 6.07
N ARG A 10 -28.08 20.92 5.61
CA ARG A 10 -27.25 20.69 4.42
C ARG A 10 -26.17 19.73 4.86
N GLU A 11 -26.19 18.49 4.41
CA GLU A 11 -25.01 17.63 4.45
C GLU A 11 -23.87 18.37 3.73
N ILE A 12 -22.91 18.90 4.50
CA ILE A 12 -21.79 19.70 3.98
C ILE A 12 -20.70 18.78 3.40
N LEU A 13 -20.77 17.48 3.70
CA LEU A 13 -19.78 16.46 3.35
C LEU A 13 -20.37 15.39 2.44
N SER A 14 -19.51 14.70 1.68
CA SER A 14 -19.94 13.61 0.81
C SER A 14 -20.39 12.40 1.63
N LYS A 15 -21.26 11.55 1.06
CA LYS A 15 -21.68 10.28 1.67
C LYS A 15 -20.52 9.35 2.00
N ILE A 16 -19.39 9.46 1.29
CA ILE A 16 -18.19 8.67 1.58
C ILE A 16 -17.51 9.21 2.83
N ALA A 17 -17.37 10.53 2.95
CA ALA A 17 -16.70 11.16 4.09
C ALA A 17 -17.50 11.04 5.41
N THR A 18 -18.81 10.83 5.33
CA THR A 18 -19.69 10.68 6.50
C THR A 18 -20.12 9.26 6.78
N ASN A 19 -19.65 8.27 6.01
CA ASN A 19 -19.96 6.88 6.31
C ASN A 19 -18.98 6.30 7.35
N ASP A 20 -19.45 5.34 8.15
CA ASP A 20 -18.61 4.59 9.10
C ASP A 20 -17.83 3.45 8.40
N GLY A 21 -17.45 3.65 7.13
CA GLY A 21 -16.86 2.61 6.27
C GLY A 21 -15.46 2.15 6.68
N HIS A 22 -14.78 2.88 7.55
CA HIS A 22 -13.46 2.52 8.08
C HIS A 22 -13.48 1.24 8.94
N GLY A 23 -14.60 0.90 9.57
CA GLY A 23 -14.79 -0.38 10.26
C GLY A 23 -13.97 -0.58 11.54
N GLU A 24 -13.13 0.37 11.98
CA GLU A 24 -12.30 0.25 13.19
C GLU A 24 -13.10 0.00 14.49
N ASN A 25 -14.39 0.31 14.49
CA ASN A 25 -15.30 0.05 15.60
C ASN A 25 -15.79 -1.42 15.67
N LEU A 26 -15.47 -2.25 14.68
CA LEU A 26 -15.86 -3.66 14.64
C LEU A 26 -14.95 -4.53 15.55
N GLU A 27 -15.50 -5.65 16.01
CA GLU A 27 -14.83 -6.63 16.90
C GLU A 27 -13.55 -7.22 16.29
N TYR A 28 -13.44 -7.25 14.95
CA TYR A 28 -12.22 -7.71 14.26
C TYR A 28 -10.97 -6.90 14.63
N PHE A 29 -11.12 -5.67 15.10
CA PHE A 29 -10.01 -4.81 15.52
C PHE A 29 -9.65 -4.97 17.00
N ASP A 30 -10.38 -5.75 17.79
CA ASP A 30 -10.14 -5.85 19.24
C ASP A 30 -8.75 -6.41 19.56
N GLY A 31 -8.28 -7.39 18.76
CA GLY A 31 -6.92 -7.92 18.88
C GLY A 31 -5.85 -6.88 18.57
N TRP A 32 -6.07 -6.06 17.53
CA TRP A 32 -5.15 -4.97 17.19
C TRP A 32 -5.08 -3.90 18.29
N LYS A 33 -6.25 -3.47 18.79
CA LYS A 33 -6.34 -2.53 19.91
C LYS A 33 -5.73 -3.09 21.20
N ALA A 34 -5.82 -4.40 21.44
CA ALA A 34 -5.18 -5.04 22.58
C ALA A 34 -3.65 -4.98 22.45
N TYR A 35 -3.11 -5.27 21.26
CA TYR A 35 -1.69 -5.11 20.98
C TYR A 35 -1.22 -3.65 21.17
N ASP A 36 -1.92 -2.68 20.61
CA ASP A 36 -1.53 -1.27 20.72
C ASP A 36 -1.50 -0.76 22.17
N ARG A 37 -2.39 -1.27 23.04
CA ARG A 37 -2.46 -0.88 24.45
C ARG A 37 -1.39 -1.55 25.32
N ASP A 38 -1.00 -2.78 24.99
CA ASP A 38 -0.08 -3.58 25.82
C ASP A 38 0.91 -4.37 24.94
N PRO A 39 1.78 -3.69 24.18
CA PRO A 39 2.67 -4.38 23.24
C PRO A 39 3.76 -5.15 23.98
N TYR A 40 4.01 -6.38 23.54
CA TYR A 40 5.13 -7.18 24.01
C TYR A 40 6.47 -6.49 23.73
N HIS A 41 7.38 -6.58 24.71
CA HIS A 41 8.79 -6.24 24.52
C HIS A 41 9.65 -7.14 25.41
N SER A 42 10.67 -7.76 24.84
CA SER A 42 11.52 -8.77 25.52
C SER A 42 12.06 -8.33 26.90
N THR A 43 12.51 -7.07 27.03
CA THR A 43 13.01 -6.52 28.30
C THR A 43 12.07 -5.56 29.02
N LYS A 44 11.23 -4.79 28.31
CA LYS A 44 10.39 -3.74 28.89
C LYS A 44 9.00 -4.24 29.29
N ASN A 45 8.48 -5.25 28.61
CA ASN A 45 7.14 -5.79 28.83
C ASN A 45 7.05 -7.24 28.35
N SER A 46 7.62 -8.17 29.10
CA SER A 46 7.65 -9.59 28.69
C SER A 46 6.29 -10.28 28.73
N ASN A 47 5.28 -9.63 29.33
CA ASN A 47 3.92 -10.14 29.45
C ASN A 47 2.94 -9.50 28.45
N GLY A 48 3.38 -8.53 27.65
CA GLY A 48 2.55 -7.88 26.66
C GLY A 48 2.13 -8.80 25.52
N VAL A 49 1.21 -8.31 24.69
CA VAL A 49 0.65 -8.98 23.52
C VAL A 49 1.70 -9.05 22.41
N ILE A 50 1.95 -10.26 21.90
CA ILE A 50 2.86 -10.49 20.76
C ILE A 50 2.07 -10.28 19.47
N GLN A 51 2.58 -9.43 18.57
CA GLN A 51 1.93 -9.19 17.29
C GLN A 51 2.12 -10.38 16.34
N MET A 52 1.01 -11.03 16.00
CA MET A 52 0.96 -12.14 15.04
C MET A 52 -0.11 -11.90 13.96
N GLY A 53 -0.78 -10.74 13.97
CA GLY A 53 -1.85 -10.40 13.03
C GLY A 53 -1.39 -9.62 11.78
N LEU A 54 -0.15 -9.15 11.74
CA LEU A 54 0.39 -8.35 10.62
C LEU A 54 1.22 -9.23 9.67
N ALA A 55 0.84 -9.26 8.40
CA ALA A 55 1.60 -9.92 7.34
C ALA A 55 2.78 -9.02 6.89
N GLU A 56 3.89 -9.06 7.63
CA GLU A 56 5.12 -8.33 7.32
C GLU A 56 6.31 -9.28 7.22
N ASN A 57 7.23 -9.01 6.28
CA ASN A 57 8.46 -9.78 6.13
C ASN A 57 9.69 -8.98 6.55
N GLN A 58 10.22 -9.28 7.74
CA GLN A 58 11.46 -8.69 8.26
C GLN A 58 12.69 -9.60 8.09
N LEU A 59 12.52 -10.79 7.48
CA LEU A 59 13.54 -11.85 7.48
C LEU A 59 14.76 -11.55 6.61
N CYS A 60 14.63 -10.64 5.64
CA CYS A 60 15.64 -10.37 4.61
C CYS A 60 16.15 -8.92 4.63
N PHE A 61 15.92 -8.17 5.70
CA PHE A 61 16.37 -6.77 5.80
C PHE A 61 17.89 -6.63 5.81
N ASP A 62 18.60 -7.62 6.35
CA ASP A 62 20.05 -7.73 6.32
C ASP A 62 20.57 -7.71 4.88
N LEU A 63 19.99 -8.52 3.99
CA LEU A 63 20.39 -8.62 2.57
C LEU A 63 20.20 -7.29 1.83
N VAL A 64 19.06 -6.63 2.04
CA VAL A 64 18.76 -5.33 1.41
C VAL A 64 19.68 -4.24 1.97
N THR A 65 19.91 -4.24 3.28
CA THR A 65 20.79 -3.26 3.94
C THR A 65 22.23 -3.41 3.46
N GLU A 66 22.74 -4.64 3.42
CA GLU A 66 24.08 -4.94 2.92
C GLU A 66 24.24 -4.48 1.46
N TRP A 67 23.24 -4.72 0.62
CA TRP A 67 23.26 -4.27 -0.77
C TRP A 67 23.28 -2.74 -0.87
N LEU A 68 22.47 -2.03 -0.08
CA LEU A 68 22.43 -0.57 -0.08
C LEU A 68 23.78 0.04 0.34
N LEU A 69 24.41 -0.50 1.38
CA LEU A 69 25.73 -0.05 1.85
C LEU A 69 26.83 -0.26 0.80
N LYS A 70 26.76 -1.35 0.03
CA LYS A 70 27.71 -1.65 -1.06
C LYS A 70 27.44 -0.86 -2.34
N ASN A 71 26.26 -0.22 -2.46
CA ASN A 71 25.83 0.47 -3.67
C ASN A 71 25.31 1.89 -3.38
N PRO A 72 26.13 2.78 -2.79
CA PRO A 72 25.68 4.12 -2.41
C PRO A 72 25.10 4.92 -3.59
N GLN A 73 25.64 4.74 -4.79
CA GLN A 73 25.19 5.39 -6.03
C GLN A 73 23.72 5.10 -6.43
N ALA A 74 23.08 4.11 -5.79
CA ALA A 74 21.69 3.74 -6.05
C ALA A 74 20.68 4.70 -5.37
N SER A 75 21.12 5.50 -4.39
CA SER A 75 20.26 6.44 -3.66
C SER A 75 20.70 7.88 -3.87
N ILE A 76 19.73 8.76 -4.21
CA ILE A 76 19.95 10.22 -4.32
C ILE A 76 20.29 10.89 -2.97
N CYS A 77 20.13 10.15 -1.87
CA CYS A 77 20.45 10.62 -0.51
C CYS A 77 21.92 10.36 -0.12
N THR A 78 22.77 9.93 -1.06
CA THR A 78 24.21 9.72 -0.86
C THR A 78 25.02 10.69 -1.69
N ASN A 79 26.29 10.92 -1.31
CA ASN A 79 27.19 11.78 -2.07
C ASN A 79 27.45 11.23 -3.49
N GLU A 80 27.44 9.90 -3.65
CA GLU A 80 27.68 9.21 -4.91
C GLU A 80 26.47 9.24 -5.86
N GLY A 81 25.25 9.32 -5.31
CA GLY A 81 24.00 9.33 -6.08
C GLY A 81 23.34 10.70 -6.26
N VAL A 82 23.79 11.73 -5.53
CA VAL A 82 23.15 13.07 -5.52
C VAL A 82 23.12 13.74 -6.89
N ASN A 83 24.04 13.39 -7.80
CA ASN A 83 24.06 13.93 -9.16
C ASN A 83 22.78 13.61 -9.96
N LYS A 84 22.04 12.56 -9.60
CA LYS A 84 20.74 12.20 -10.22
C LYS A 84 19.56 12.92 -9.57
N PHE A 85 19.77 13.69 -8.49
CA PHE A 85 18.67 14.28 -7.72
C PHE A 85 17.74 15.12 -8.59
N MET A 86 18.29 16.02 -9.42
CA MET A 86 17.48 16.92 -10.24
C MET A 86 16.60 16.14 -11.22
N ASP A 87 17.18 15.16 -11.92
CA ASP A 87 16.47 14.32 -12.89
C ASP A 87 15.33 13.54 -12.22
N ILE A 88 15.56 12.98 -11.03
CA ILE A 88 14.56 12.21 -10.28
C ILE A 88 13.49 13.11 -9.68
N ALA A 89 13.86 14.27 -9.11
CA ALA A 89 12.95 15.16 -8.40
C ALA A 89 11.92 15.81 -9.32
N ILE A 90 12.28 16.09 -10.57
CA ILE A 90 11.35 16.69 -11.56
C ILE A 90 10.58 15.65 -12.38
N PHE A 91 10.95 14.36 -12.25
CA PHE A 91 10.32 13.30 -13.02
C PHE A 91 8.87 13.13 -12.59
N GLN A 92 7.95 13.29 -13.54
CA GLN A 92 6.50 13.29 -13.30
C GLN A 92 5.73 12.47 -14.34
N ASP A 93 6.42 11.74 -15.22
CA ASP A 93 5.76 10.90 -16.22
C ASP A 93 5.05 9.75 -15.52
N TYR A 94 3.74 9.61 -15.76
CA TYR A 94 2.90 8.58 -15.18
C TYR A 94 3.27 7.16 -15.64
N HIS A 95 4.01 7.01 -16.74
CA HIS A 95 4.55 5.70 -17.12
C HIS A 95 5.59 5.22 -16.12
N GLY A 96 6.21 6.10 -15.33
CA GLY A 96 7.33 5.75 -14.46
C GLY A 96 8.65 5.61 -15.22
N LEU A 97 9.76 5.61 -14.47
CA LEU A 97 11.11 5.52 -15.02
C LEU A 97 11.25 4.25 -15.90
N PRO A 98 11.71 4.36 -17.16
CA PRO A 98 11.87 3.22 -18.06
C PRO A 98 12.75 2.10 -17.49
N GLU A 99 13.83 2.47 -16.79
CA GLU A 99 14.75 1.54 -16.12
C GLU A 99 14.05 0.79 -15.00
N PHE A 100 13.17 1.48 -14.26
CA PHE A 100 12.41 0.88 -13.18
C PHE A 100 11.37 -0.12 -13.69
N ARG A 101 10.58 0.25 -14.71
CA ARG A 101 9.63 -0.69 -15.35
C ARG A 101 10.34 -1.92 -15.92
N SER A 102 11.50 -1.72 -16.54
CA SER A 102 12.34 -2.82 -17.05
C SER A 102 12.85 -3.73 -15.94
N ALA A 103 13.26 -3.17 -14.80
CA ALA A 103 13.70 -3.93 -13.64
C ALA A 103 12.55 -4.74 -13.02
N VAL A 104 11.36 -4.14 -12.87
CA VAL A 104 10.15 -4.82 -12.38
C VAL A 104 9.76 -5.98 -13.28
N ALA A 105 9.71 -5.77 -14.60
CA ALA A 105 9.39 -6.82 -15.57
C ALA A 105 10.35 -8.01 -15.47
N LYS A 106 11.66 -7.75 -15.36
CA LYS A 106 12.68 -8.79 -15.16
C LYS A 106 12.54 -9.49 -13.81
N PHE A 107 12.25 -8.75 -12.74
CA PHE A 107 12.05 -9.32 -11.41
C PHE A 107 10.83 -10.25 -11.36
N MET A 108 9.72 -9.87 -12.00
CA MET A 108 8.54 -10.72 -12.14
C MET A 108 8.83 -11.99 -12.95
N GLY A 109 9.64 -11.89 -14.02
CA GLY A 109 10.13 -13.04 -14.78
C GLY A 109 10.93 -14.01 -13.90
N LYS A 110 11.89 -13.49 -13.13
CA LYS A 110 12.68 -14.27 -12.16
C LYS A 110 11.83 -14.97 -11.11
N ALA A 111 10.83 -14.28 -10.56
CA ALA A 111 9.88 -14.86 -9.59
C ALA A 111 9.01 -15.99 -10.17
N ARG A 112 9.03 -16.17 -11.50
CA ARG A 112 8.36 -17.24 -12.23
C ARG A 112 9.37 -18.19 -12.90
N ASP A 113 10.59 -18.29 -12.36
CA ASP A 113 11.67 -19.12 -12.89
C ASP A 113 11.99 -18.84 -14.38
N GLU A 114 11.83 -17.59 -14.83
CA GLU A 114 12.00 -17.18 -16.23
C GLU A 114 11.09 -17.91 -17.23
N LYS A 115 10.00 -18.54 -16.76
CA LYS A 115 9.04 -19.26 -17.62
C LYS A 115 8.12 -18.34 -18.42
N VAL A 116 8.07 -17.06 -18.06
CA VAL A 116 7.25 -16.02 -18.70
C VAL A 116 8.02 -14.71 -18.79
N ILE A 117 7.75 -13.96 -19.85
CA ILE A 117 8.37 -12.64 -20.10
C ILE A 117 7.29 -11.57 -20.00
N PHE A 118 7.57 -10.53 -19.23
CA PHE A 118 6.69 -9.36 -19.08
C PHE A 118 7.19 -8.22 -19.98
N ASN A 119 6.30 -7.63 -20.77
CA ASN A 119 6.62 -6.44 -21.56
C ASN A 119 6.66 -5.21 -20.61
N PRO A 120 7.80 -4.50 -20.48
CA PRO A 120 7.90 -3.32 -19.61
C PRO A 120 6.96 -2.18 -20.02
N ASP A 121 6.51 -2.10 -21.27
CA ASP A 121 5.54 -1.10 -21.73
C ASP A 121 4.10 -1.40 -21.28
N ARG A 122 3.88 -2.57 -20.66
CA ARG A 122 2.61 -2.95 -20.03
C ARG A 122 2.66 -2.91 -18.50
N ILE A 123 3.76 -2.44 -17.91
CA ILE A 123 3.87 -2.21 -16.47
C ILE A 123 3.38 -0.79 -16.16
N VAL A 124 2.33 -0.70 -15.36
CA VAL A 124 1.76 0.57 -14.87
C VAL A 124 1.94 0.63 -13.36
N MET A 125 2.44 1.77 -12.86
CA MET A 125 2.67 1.99 -11.44
C MET A 125 1.40 2.49 -10.73
N SER A 126 1.29 2.21 -9.44
CA SER A 126 0.19 2.64 -8.58
C SER A 126 0.65 2.78 -7.14
N GLY A 127 -0.22 3.28 -6.26
CA GLY A 127 0.00 3.38 -4.81
C GLY A 127 -0.01 2.01 -4.12
N GLY A 128 0.92 1.13 -4.49
CA GLY A 128 0.99 -0.25 -4.01
C GLY A 128 -0.15 -1.14 -4.52
N ALA A 129 -0.26 -2.35 -3.98
CA ALA A 129 -1.29 -3.31 -4.37
C ALA A 129 -2.71 -2.81 -4.07
N THR A 130 -2.89 -1.99 -3.03
CA THR A 130 -4.16 -1.34 -2.67
C THR A 130 -4.65 -0.43 -3.80
N GLY A 131 -3.84 0.53 -4.22
CA GLY A 131 -4.18 1.43 -5.33
C GLY A 131 -4.29 0.70 -6.67
N ALA A 132 -3.48 -0.34 -6.90
CA ALA A 132 -3.58 -1.17 -8.10
C ALA A 132 -4.94 -1.86 -8.19
N SER A 133 -5.39 -2.47 -7.09
CA SER A 133 -6.65 -3.21 -7.03
C SER A 133 -7.83 -2.26 -7.24
N GLU A 134 -7.86 -1.12 -6.55
CA GLU A 134 -8.90 -0.10 -6.74
C GLU A 134 -8.95 0.42 -8.19
N THR A 135 -7.79 0.75 -8.77
CA THR A 135 -7.72 1.22 -10.16
C THR A 135 -8.25 0.18 -11.14
N LEU A 136 -7.92 -1.11 -10.94
CA LEU A 136 -8.43 -2.19 -11.78
C LEU A 136 -9.96 -2.32 -11.67
N LEU A 137 -10.53 -2.18 -10.46
CA LEU A 137 -11.98 -2.20 -10.28
C LEU A 137 -12.64 -1.06 -11.06
N PHE A 138 -12.11 0.16 -10.99
CA PHE A 138 -12.59 1.30 -11.77
C PHE A 138 -12.49 1.11 -13.28
N CYS A 139 -11.47 0.40 -13.76
CA CYS A 139 -11.30 0.14 -15.20
C CYS A 139 -12.24 -0.94 -15.73
N LEU A 140 -12.70 -1.86 -14.89
CA LEU A 140 -13.39 -3.08 -15.32
C LEU A 140 -14.89 -3.11 -15.00
N ALA A 141 -15.38 -2.23 -14.14
CA ALA A 141 -16.74 -2.24 -13.64
C ALA A 141 -17.28 -0.83 -13.38
N ASN A 142 -18.60 -0.67 -13.55
CA ASN A 142 -19.34 0.52 -13.17
C ASN A 142 -20.01 0.34 -11.79
N PRO A 143 -20.46 1.43 -11.15
CA PRO A 143 -21.28 1.33 -9.95
C PRO A 143 -22.51 0.44 -10.17
N GLY A 144 -22.63 -0.63 -9.39
CA GLY A 144 -23.72 -1.62 -9.47
C GLY A 144 -23.31 -2.96 -10.11
N ASP A 145 -22.16 -3.01 -10.79
CA ASP A 145 -21.56 -4.27 -11.24
C ASP A 145 -20.94 -5.05 -10.07
N ALA A 146 -20.54 -6.31 -10.30
CA ALA A 146 -20.03 -7.20 -9.26
C ALA A 146 -18.79 -8.00 -9.72
N PHE A 147 -17.96 -8.38 -8.75
CA PHE A 147 -16.80 -9.27 -8.92
C PHE A 147 -16.99 -10.57 -8.13
N LEU A 148 -16.41 -11.66 -8.64
CA LEU A 148 -16.32 -12.93 -7.91
C LEU A 148 -14.99 -12.99 -7.14
N ILE A 149 -15.05 -13.22 -5.84
CA ILE A 149 -13.87 -13.36 -4.96
C ILE A 149 -13.97 -14.69 -4.20
N PRO A 150 -13.02 -15.62 -4.37
CA PRO A 150 -13.01 -16.87 -3.59
C PRO A 150 -12.81 -16.60 -2.09
N SER A 151 -13.54 -17.34 -1.24
CA SER A 151 -13.41 -17.26 0.21
C SER A 151 -12.47 -18.33 0.78
N PRO A 152 -11.62 -18.01 1.78
CA PRO A 152 -11.40 -16.69 2.39
C PRO A 152 -10.51 -15.80 1.51
N TYR A 153 -10.64 -14.47 1.67
CA TYR A 153 -9.86 -13.48 0.95
C TYR A 153 -9.24 -12.45 1.90
N CYS A 154 -8.35 -11.59 1.40
CA CYS A 154 -7.79 -10.49 2.18
C CYS A 154 -8.92 -9.55 2.62
N PRO A 155 -9.17 -9.39 3.94
CA PRO A 155 -10.23 -8.51 4.43
C PRO A 155 -10.00 -7.05 4.05
#